data_AF-A0A0E0ISX1-F1
#
_entry.id   AF-A0A0E0ISX1-F1
#
_cell.length_a   1.000
_cell.length_b   1.000
_cell.length_c   1.000
_cell.angle_alpha   90.00
_cell.angle_beta   90.00
_cell.angle_gamma   90.00
#
_symmetry.space_group_name_H-M   'P 1'
#
loop_
_entity.id
_entity.type
_entity.pdbx_description
1 polymer ?
#
loop_
_entity_poly.entity_id
_entity_poly.type
_entity_poly.pdbx_seq_one_letter_code
_entity_poly.pdbx_strand_id
1 'polypeptide(L)'
;MEGVLFCWANQSLPPVRRITVPPGGSSGQHRSAASMSGAAARALPKAVTFVTGNAKKLEEVRAILGSSIPFQSLKLDLPELQGEPEDISKEKARMAASQVNGPVLVEDTCLCFNALKGLPGLNNLLLAYEDKSAFAMCIFSLALGPGEEPMTFVGKTAGKIVPARGPADFGWDPVFQPDGFDQTYAEMPKSVKNQISHRGKALALVKEHFAAANYKVQNDGSA
;
A
#
# COMPACT_ATOMS: atom_id res chain seq x y z
N MET A 1 -12.73 15.26 4.10
CA MET A 1 -11.27 15.21 4.27
C MET A 1 -10.84 13.84 3.80
N GLU A 2 -10.07 13.77 2.72
CA GLU A 2 -9.60 12.50 2.15
C GLU A 2 -8.59 11.85 3.10
N GLY A 3 -8.68 10.52 3.26
CA GLY A 3 -7.81 9.69 4.10
C GLY A 3 -6.35 9.65 3.60
N VAL A 4 -5.66 10.77 3.79
CA VAL A 4 -4.20 10.81 3.93
C VAL A 4 -3.95 10.32 5.35
N LEU A 5 -3.27 9.19 5.47
CA LEU A 5 -2.87 8.70 6.78
C LEU A 5 -1.86 9.70 7.35
N PHE A 6 -2.27 10.45 8.37
CA PHE A 6 -1.31 11.25 9.14
C PHE A 6 -0.49 10.28 9.98
N CYS A 7 0.69 9.88 9.48
CA CYS A 7 1.64 9.06 10.24
C CYS A 7 2.16 9.87 11.44
N TRP A 8 1.51 9.79 12.60
CA TRP A 8 2.15 10.24 13.83
C TRP A 8 3.10 9.13 14.28
N ALA A 9 4.37 9.21 13.88
CA ALA A 9 5.42 8.45 14.53
C ALA A 9 5.42 8.88 16.00
N ASN A 10 5.04 7.95 16.86
CA ASN A 10 4.87 8.18 18.27
C ASN A 10 6.24 8.45 18.91
N GLN A 11 6.62 9.72 19.06
CA GLN A 11 7.68 10.11 19.96
C GLN A 11 7.13 9.91 21.37
N SER A 12 7.45 8.77 21.99
CA SER A 12 7.32 8.44 23.44
C SER A 12 6.38 7.27 23.77
N LEU A 13 6.73 6.05 23.35
CA LEU A 13 6.33 4.84 24.10
C LEU A 13 7.56 3.97 24.42
N PRO A 14 7.60 3.32 25.59
CA PRO A 14 8.71 2.47 26.01
C PRO A 14 8.88 1.26 25.06
N PRO A 15 10.09 0.72 24.91
CA PRO A 15 10.37 -0.35 23.95
C PRO A 15 9.50 -1.58 24.25
N VAL A 16 8.82 -2.08 23.22
CA VAL A 16 8.18 -3.40 23.25
C VAL A 16 9.28 -4.43 23.49
N ARG A 17 9.13 -5.24 24.54
CA ARG A 17 10.11 -6.26 24.94
C ARG A 17 10.37 -7.23 23.78
N ARG A 18 11.62 -7.30 23.33
CA ARG A 18 12.11 -8.37 22.43
C ARG A 18 11.89 -9.73 23.11
N ILE A 19 11.07 -10.57 22.49
CA ILE A 19 11.08 -12.02 22.76
C ILE A 19 12.32 -12.57 22.06
N THR A 20 13.33 -12.92 22.84
CA THR A 20 14.54 -13.60 22.36
C THR A 20 14.24 -15.07 22.11
N VAL A 21 14.36 -15.51 20.85
CA VAL A 21 14.37 -16.94 20.48
C VAL A 21 15.83 -17.44 20.56
N PRO A 22 16.12 -18.59 21.18
CA PRO A 22 17.48 -19.10 21.32
C PRO A 22 18.04 -19.63 19.97
N PRO A 23 19.37 -19.64 19.79
CA PRO A 23 19.99 -20.07 18.55
C PRO A 23 20.06 -21.60 18.46
N GLY A 24 19.45 -22.17 17.42
CA GLY A 24 19.62 -23.57 17.00
C GLY A 24 20.67 -23.66 15.88
N GLY A 25 21.67 -24.52 16.05
CA GLY A 25 22.85 -24.59 15.18
C GLY A 25 22.82 -25.66 14.08
N SER A 26 23.60 -25.34 13.06
CA SER A 26 24.52 -26.18 12.26
C SER A 26 24.05 -26.94 11.00
N SER A 27 24.95 -26.84 10.00
CA SER A 27 25.14 -27.65 8.78
C SER A 27 24.04 -27.52 7.72
N GLY A 28 24.29 -27.16 6.47
CA GLY A 28 25.46 -27.36 5.62
C GLY A 28 25.13 -28.46 4.61
N GLN A 29 24.55 -28.11 3.45
CA GLN A 29 24.64 -28.94 2.25
C GLN A 29 24.25 -28.19 0.96
N HIS A 30 24.84 -28.70 -0.11
CA HIS A 30 25.08 -28.11 -1.42
C HIS A 30 23.83 -27.72 -2.24
N ARG A 31 24.02 -26.68 -3.05
CA ARG A 31 23.11 -26.25 -4.11
C ARG A 31 22.90 -27.36 -5.14
N SER A 32 21.63 -27.68 -5.39
CA SER A 32 21.16 -28.29 -6.64
C SER A 32 20.04 -27.41 -7.19
N ALA A 33 20.05 -27.19 -8.50
CA ALA A 33 19.04 -26.42 -9.22
C ALA A 33 17.70 -27.17 -9.15
N ALA A 34 16.80 -26.72 -8.28
CA ALA A 34 15.43 -27.21 -8.22
C ALA A 34 14.64 -26.66 -9.40
N SER A 35 14.11 -27.57 -10.20
CA SER A 35 13.11 -27.30 -11.24
C SER A 35 11.96 -26.47 -10.67
N MET A 36 11.50 -25.46 -11.40
CA MET A 36 10.29 -24.72 -11.07
C MET A 36 9.07 -25.64 -11.13
N SER A 37 8.74 -26.23 -9.99
CA SER A 37 7.43 -26.82 -9.72
C SER A 37 6.40 -25.70 -9.81
N GLY A 38 5.47 -25.80 -10.75
CA GLY A 38 4.35 -24.86 -10.85
C GLY A 38 3.53 -24.91 -9.56
N ALA A 39 3.42 -23.78 -8.86
CA ALA A 39 2.65 -23.69 -7.63
C ALA A 39 1.20 -24.17 -7.87
N ALA A 40 0.72 -25.09 -7.04
CA ALA A 40 -0.68 -25.52 -7.06
C ALA A 40 -1.59 -24.30 -6.83
N ALA A 41 -2.65 -24.19 -7.64
CA ALA A 41 -3.58 -23.07 -7.56
C ALA A 41 -4.20 -22.95 -6.16
N ARG A 42 -4.15 -21.75 -5.56
CA ARG A 42 -4.81 -21.48 -4.27
C ARG A 42 -6.27 -21.06 -4.52
N ALA A 43 -7.21 -21.81 -3.96
CA ALA A 43 -8.62 -21.45 -4.02
C ALA A 43 -8.90 -20.21 -3.14
N LEU A 44 -9.60 -19.21 -3.69
CA LEU A 44 -10.22 -18.14 -2.93
C LEU A 44 -11.72 -18.44 -2.79
N PRO A 45 -12.29 -18.37 -1.59
CA PRO A 45 -13.71 -18.66 -1.39
C PRO A 45 -14.63 -17.60 -2.02
N LYS A 46 -14.11 -16.39 -2.25
CA LYS A 46 -14.83 -15.24 -2.84
C LYS A 46 -13.86 -14.37 -3.63
N ALA A 47 -14.39 -13.49 -4.48
CA ALA A 47 -13.60 -12.41 -5.09
C ALA A 47 -13.02 -11.47 -4.02
N VAL A 48 -11.89 -10.83 -4.33
CA VAL A 48 -11.24 -9.90 -3.41
C VAL A 48 -12.08 -8.63 -3.30
N THR A 49 -12.32 -8.17 -2.07
CA THR A 49 -13.01 -6.90 -1.84
C THR A 49 -11.99 -5.79 -1.62
N PHE A 50 -11.86 -4.87 -2.58
CA PHE A 50 -11.09 -3.65 -2.41
C PHE A 50 -11.88 -2.66 -1.56
N VAL A 51 -11.38 -2.38 -0.36
CA VAL A 51 -12.07 -1.52 0.60
C VAL A 51 -11.70 -0.07 0.34
N THR A 52 -12.65 0.68 -0.22
CA THR A 52 -12.45 2.11 -0.46
C THR A 52 -13.80 2.82 -0.59
N GLY A 53 -13.88 4.03 -0.04
CA GLY A 53 -14.96 4.98 -0.32
C GLY A 53 -14.59 6.04 -1.37
N ASN A 54 -13.35 6.04 -1.87
CA ASN A 54 -12.84 7.08 -2.78
C ASN A 54 -12.89 6.59 -4.23
N ALA A 55 -13.77 7.20 -5.02
CA ALA A 55 -13.96 6.85 -6.43
C ALA A 55 -12.70 7.04 -7.29
N LYS A 56 -11.86 8.04 -6.99
CA LYS A 56 -10.61 8.28 -7.72
C LYS A 56 -9.55 7.22 -7.40
N LYS A 57 -9.44 6.79 -6.13
CA LYS A 57 -8.58 5.64 -5.76
C LYS A 57 -9.03 4.39 -6.52
N LEU A 58 -10.33 4.13 -6.55
CA LEU A 58 -10.90 3.00 -7.29
C LEU A 58 -10.60 3.09 -8.80
N GLU A 59 -10.74 4.27 -9.40
CA GLU A 59 -10.40 4.50 -10.81
C GLU A 59 -8.92 4.20 -11.08
N GLU A 60 -7.99 4.69 -10.25
CA GLU A 60 -6.56 4.43 -10.41
C GLU A 60 -6.22 2.95 -10.23
N VAL A 61 -6.76 2.29 -9.20
CA VAL A 61 -6.56 0.85 -8.97
C VAL A 61 -7.11 0.03 -10.12
N ARG A 62 -8.29 0.36 -10.66
CA ARG A 62 -8.86 -0.30 -11.85
C ARG A 62 -7.99 -0.08 -13.09
N ALA A 63 -7.50 1.15 -13.30
CA ALA A 63 -6.64 1.46 -14.43
C ALA A 63 -5.31 0.69 -14.39
N ILE A 64 -4.75 0.47 -13.18
CA ILE A 64 -3.48 -0.23 -13.01
C ILE A 64 -3.68 -1.75 -12.99
N LEU A 65 -4.60 -2.28 -12.19
CA LEU A 65 -4.84 -3.72 -12.06
C LEU A 65 -5.54 -4.33 -13.27
N GLY A 66 -6.37 -3.56 -13.99
CA GLY A 66 -7.16 -4.06 -15.10
C GLY A 66 -7.99 -5.30 -14.70
N SER A 67 -7.92 -6.34 -15.52
CA SER A 67 -8.54 -7.65 -15.26
C SER A 67 -7.58 -8.66 -14.61
N SER A 68 -6.39 -8.24 -14.15
CA SER A 68 -5.39 -9.15 -13.57
C SER A 68 -5.85 -9.76 -12.25
N ILE A 69 -6.75 -9.09 -11.52
CA ILE A 69 -7.29 -9.55 -10.25
C ILE A 69 -8.81 -9.35 -10.28
N PRO A 70 -9.62 -10.38 -10.01
CA PRO A 70 -11.05 -10.21 -9.84
C PRO A 70 -11.30 -9.51 -8.50
N PHE A 71 -11.72 -8.25 -8.54
CA PHE A 71 -12.09 -7.52 -7.33
C PHE A 71 -13.39 -6.75 -7.46
N GLN A 72 -14.11 -6.69 -6.35
CA GLN A 72 -15.24 -5.78 -6.15
C GLN A 72 -14.81 -4.65 -5.22
N SER A 73 -15.52 -3.52 -5.23
CA SER A 73 -15.25 -2.42 -4.29
C SER A 73 -16.35 -2.34 -3.24
N LEU A 74 -15.97 -2.22 -1.97
CA LEU A 74 -16.91 -1.99 -0.88
C LEU A 74 -16.43 -0.80 -0.05
N LYS A 75 -17.35 0.11 0.26
CA LYS A 75 -17.09 1.17 1.23
C LYS A 75 -17.37 0.63 2.62
N LEU A 76 -16.32 0.54 3.44
CA LEU A 76 -16.44 0.25 4.87
C LEU A 76 -15.95 1.44 5.68
N ASP A 77 -16.56 1.62 6.85
CA ASP A 77 -16.08 2.57 7.84
C ASP A 77 -15.07 1.83 8.73
N LEU A 78 -13.79 2.16 8.55
CA LEU A 78 -12.69 1.62 9.35
C LEU A 78 -12.12 2.76 10.20
N PRO A 79 -11.74 2.50 11.46
CA PRO A 79 -11.15 3.54 12.29
C PRO A 79 -9.82 4.02 11.71
N GLU A 80 -9.52 5.31 11.91
CA GLU A 80 -8.21 5.86 11.62
C GLU A 80 -7.25 5.54 12.77
N LEU A 81 -6.42 4.52 12.55
CA LEU A 81 -5.46 4.02 13.53
C LEU A 81 -4.18 4.87 13.53
N GLN A 82 -3.50 4.88 14.69
CA GLN A 82 -2.20 5.52 14.88
C GLN A 82 -1.12 4.47 15.13
N GLY A 83 0.11 4.74 14.69
CA GLY A 83 1.21 3.78 14.74
C GLY A 83 2.07 3.81 13.49
N GLU A 84 2.84 2.75 13.28
CA GLU A 84 3.66 2.61 12.08
C GLU A 84 2.78 2.33 10.85
N PRO A 85 3.13 2.89 9.67
CA PRO A 85 2.28 2.84 8.48
C PRO A 85 1.86 1.43 8.05
N GLU A 86 2.78 0.48 8.10
CA GLU A 86 2.49 -0.92 7.73
C GLU A 86 1.61 -1.62 8.76
N ASP A 87 1.82 -1.36 10.06
CA ASP A 87 1.03 -1.95 11.13
C ASP A 87 -0.43 -1.44 11.08
N ILE A 88 -0.61 -0.14 10.81
CA ILE A 88 -1.93 0.45 10.57
C ILE A 88 -2.63 -0.24 9.40
N SER A 89 -1.95 -0.35 8.26
CA SER A 89 -2.53 -0.97 7.05
C SER A 89 -2.89 -2.45 7.28
N LYS A 90 -2.03 -3.21 8.00
CA LYS A 90 -2.34 -4.59 8.39
C LYS A 90 -3.56 -4.66 9.28
N GLU A 91 -3.65 -3.83 10.31
CA GLU A 91 -4.77 -3.87 11.23
C GLU A 91 -6.08 -3.48 10.55
N LYS A 92 -6.07 -2.45 9.69
CA LYS A 92 -7.21 -2.13 8.81
C LYS A 92 -7.64 -3.32 7.95
N ALA A 93 -6.69 -4.09 7.41
CA ALA A 93 -6.99 -5.30 6.64
C ALA A 93 -7.63 -6.39 7.50
N ARG A 94 -7.14 -6.63 8.73
CA ARG A 94 -7.73 -7.61 9.66
C ARG A 94 -9.17 -7.25 10.00
N MET A 95 -9.40 -5.98 10.36
CA MET A 95 -10.73 -5.46 10.68
C MET A 95 -11.67 -5.58 9.48
N ALA A 96 -11.22 -5.19 8.29
CA ALA A 96 -11.99 -5.29 7.06
C ALA A 96 -12.33 -6.75 6.71
N ALA A 97 -11.38 -7.67 6.79
CA ALA A 97 -11.61 -9.08 6.47
C ALA A 97 -12.68 -9.68 7.37
N SER A 98 -12.67 -9.28 8.65
CA SER A 98 -13.65 -9.69 9.66
C SER A 98 -15.05 -9.17 9.34
N GLN A 99 -15.18 -7.91 8.89
CA GLN A 99 -16.47 -7.33 8.49
C GLN A 99 -17.00 -7.88 7.16
N VAL A 100 -16.12 -8.08 6.17
CA VAL A 100 -16.49 -8.64 4.84
C VAL A 100 -16.74 -10.14 4.90
N ASN A 101 -16.14 -10.82 5.88
CA ASN A 101 -16.10 -12.28 5.95
C ASN A 101 -15.59 -12.90 4.63
N GLY A 102 -14.40 -12.47 4.21
CA GLY A 102 -13.77 -12.90 2.97
C GLY A 102 -12.46 -12.15 2.66
N PRO A 103 -11.86 -12.41 1.48
CA PRO A 103 -10.61 -11.77 1.08
C PRO A 103 -10.80 -10.26 0.88
N VAL A 104 -9.89 -9.46 1.43
CA VAL A 104 -9.92 -8.00 1.34
C VAL A 104 -8.57 -7.44 0.94
N LEU A 105 -8.62 -6.35 0.19
CA LEU A 105 -7.48 -5.51 -0.12
C LEU A 105 -7.78 -4.11 0.43
N VAL A 106 -6.93 -3.59 1.29
CA VAL A 106 -7.02 -2.21 1.82
C VAL A 106 -5.85 -1.38 1.30
N GLU A 107 -6.02 -0.07 1.27
CA GLU A 107 -4.99 0.88 0.82
C GLU A 107 -4.82 2.04 1.79
N ASP A 108 -3.57 2.27 2.22
CA ASP A 108 -3.15 3.49 2.91
C ASP A 108 -2.11 4.25 2.07
N THR A 109 -2.27 5.57 2.00
CA THR A 109 -1.38 6.47 1.25
C THR A 109 -0.83 7.54 2.17
N CYS A 110 0.48 7.73 2.14
CA CYS A 110 1.21 8.67 2.98
C CYS A 110 2.11 9.57 2.13
N LEU A 111 2.20 10.85 2.50
CA LEU A 111 3.25 11.76 2.03
C LEU A 111 4.15 12.08 3.23
N CYS A 112 5.43 11.73 3.12
CA CYS A 112 6.38 11.73 4.23
C CYS A 112 7.51 12.72 3.95
N PHE A 113 7.80 13.60 4.91
CA PHE A 113 8.84 14.62 4.76
C PHE A 113 10.12 14.21 5.48
N ASN A 114 11.27 14.24 4.81
CA ASN A 114 12.53 13.81 5.42
C ASN A 114 12.96 14.76 6.55
N ALA A 115 12.76 16.07 6.39
CA ALA A 115 12.97 17.08 7.43
C ALA A 115 12.17 16.80 8.72
N LEU A 116 11.03 16.10 8.61
CA LEU A 116 10.19 15.68 9.75
C LEU A 116 10.40 14.21 10.10
N LYS A 117 11.53 13.60 9.71
CA LYS A 117 11.85 12.18 9.96
C LYS A 117 10.77 11.21 9.45
N GLY A 118 10.15 11.53 8.31
CA GLY A 118 9.11 10.71 7.68
C GLY A 118 7.67 11.00 8.16
N LEU A 119 7.49 11.94 9.09
CA LEU A 119 6.16 12.41 9.49
C LEU A 119 5.46 13.15 8.34
N PRO A 120 4.12 13.12 8.29
CA PRO A 120 3.33 13.99 7.44
C PRO A 120 3.45 15.42 7.93
N GLY A 121 3.19 16.38 7.05
CA GLY A 121 3.10 17.78 7.43
C GLY A 121 2.22 18.54 6.46
N LEU A 122 1.79 19.74 6.88
CA LEU A 122 1.23 20.71 5.94
C LEU A 122 2.37 21.20 5.03
N ASN A 123 2.12 21.38 3.75
CA ASN A 123 3.16 21.81 2.79
C ASN A 123 3.85 23.11 3.22
N ASN A 124 3.10 24.02 3.85
CA ASN A 124 3.64 25.28 4.38
C ASN A 124 4.57 25.08 5.59
N LEU A 125 4.47 23.96 6.31
CA LEU A 125 5.35 23.63 7.43
C LEU A 125 6.80 23.47 6.96
N LEU A 126 6.99 22.94 5.74
CA LEU A 126 8.32 22.82 5.17
C LEU A 126 8.94 24.16 4.80
N LEU A 127 8.22 25.28 4.73
CA LEU A 127 8.82 26.59 4.43
C LEU A 127 9.96 26.93 5.40
N ALA A 128 9.86 26.49 6.65
CA ALA A 128 10.85 26.72 7.70
C ALA A 128 12.11 25.83 7.62
N TYR A 129 12.15 24.84 6.72
CA TYR A 129 13.25 23.87 6.62
C TYR A 129 13.98 23.99 5.28
N GLU A 130 15.31 23.91 5.27
CA GLU A 130 16.07 23.91 4.00
C GLU A 130 15.83 22.62 3.20
N ASP A 131 15.77 21.48 3.89
CA ASP A 131 15.49 20.19 3.27
C ASP A 131 14.02 20.07 2.84
N LYS A 132 13.81 20.02 1.53
CA LYS A 132 12.49 19.81 0.92
C LYS A 132 12.29 18.37 0.42
N SER A 133 13.25 17.47 0.66
CA SER A 133 13.14 16.10 0.21
C SER A 133 12.01 15.37 0.93
N ALA A 134 11.28 14.56 0.18
CA ALA A 134 10.11 13.84 0.62
C ALA A 134 9.97 12.52 -0.13
N PHE A 135 9.11 11.65 0.35
CA PHE A 135 8.68 10.50 -0.41
C PHE A 135 7.19 10.28 -0.29
N ALA A 136 6.58 9.88 -1.41
CA ALA A 136 5.24 9.35 -1.43
C ALA A 136 5.29 7.84 -1.20
N MET A 137 4.40 7.33 -0.35
CA MET A 137 4.31 5.91 0.00
C MET A 137 2.88 5.42 -0.14
N CYS A 138 2.72 4.27 -0.78
CA CYS A 138 1.46 3.53 -0.86
C CYS A 138 1.66 2.17 -0.23
N ILE A 139 0.74 1.75 0.62
CA ILE A 139 0.73 0.43 1.24
C ILE A 139 -0.59 -0.22 0.87
N PHE A 140 -0.51 -1.40 0.27
CA PHE A 140 -1.65 -2.29 0.13
C PHE A 140 -1.50 -3.43 1.12
N SER A 141 -2.55 -3.75 1.88
CA SER A 141 -2.58 -4.94 2.72
C SER A 141 -3.66 -5.91 2.24
N LEU A 142 -3.26 -7.16 1.99
CA LEU A 142 -4.14 -8.25 1.58
C LEU A 142 -4.36 -9.20 2.76
N ALA A 143 -5.60 -9.38 3.18
CA ALA A 143 -6.00 -10.47 4.06
C ALA A 143 -6.87 -11.44 3.28
N LEU A 144 -6.61 -12.75 3.40
CA LEU A 144 -7.35 -13.78 2.65
C LEU A 144 -8.69 -14.16 3.30
N GLY A 145 -8.91 -13.74 4.54
CA GLY A 145 -10.15 -13.95 5.28
C GLY A 145 -10.03 -13.51 6.75
N PRO A 146 -11.09 -13.65 7.55
CA PRO A 146 -11.03 -13.42 8.99
C PRO A 146 -9.98 -14.31 9.66
N GLY A 147 -9.15 -13.73 10.53
CA GLY A 147 -8.12 -14.46 11.28
C GLY A 147 -6.84 -14.80 10.49
N GLU A 148 -6.81 -14.56 9.18
CA GLU A 148 -5.61 -14.73 8.35
C GLU A 148 -4.66 -13.54 8.52
N GLU A 149 -3.35 -13.81 8.59
CA GLU A 149 -2.35 -12.76 8.75
C GLU A 149 -2.20 -11.94 7.45
N PRO A 150 -2.37 -10.61 7.49
CA PRO A 150 -2.30 -9.79 6.29
C PRO A 150 -0.88 -9.67 5.73
N MET A 151 -0.77 -9.72 4.40
CA MET A 151 0.46 -9.45 3.65
C MET A 151 0.48 -7.99 3.20
N THR A 152 1.60 -7.29 3.39
CA THR A 152 1.80 -5.89 2.98
C THR A 152 2.61 -5.78 1.69
N PHE A 153 2.21 -4.83 0.84
CA PHE A 153 2.88 -4.48 -0.41
C PHE A 153 3.14 -2.98 -0.42
N VAL A 154 4.41 -2.58 -0.40
CA VAL A 154 4.82 -1.19 -0.20
C VAL A 154 5.46 -0.64 -1.47
N GLY A 155 4.92 0.45 -1.98
CA GLY A 155 5.53 1.22 -3.06
C GLY A 155 5.94 2.60 -2.57
N LYS A 156 7.16 3.02 -2.90
CA LYS A 156 7.72 4.33 -2.53
C LYS A 156 8.22 5.08 -3.76
N THR A 157 8.07 6.40 -3.75
CA THR A 157 8.65 7.29 -4.76
C THR A 157 9.28 8.48 -4.05
N ALA A 158 10.59 8.61 -4.20
CA ALA A 158 11.34 9.76 -3.72
C ALA A 158 11.07 10.99 -4.59
N GLY A 159 11.20 12.16 -3.99
CA GLY A 159 10.94 13.43 -4.62
C GLY A 159 11.20 14.60 -3.67
N LYS A 160 10.58 15.72 -3.98
CA LYS A 160 10.68 16.95 -3.19
C LYS A 160 9.36 17.71 -3.17
N ILE A 161 9.17 18.49 -2.12
CA ILE A 161 8.05 19.41 -1.97
C ILE A 161 8.39 20.74 -2.63
N VAL A 162 7.50 21.20 -3.49
CA VAL A 162 7.63 22.40 -4.30
C VAL A 162 6.39 23.28 -4.17
N PRO A 163 6.46 24.58 -4.53
CA PRO A 163 5.26 25.39 -4.69
C PRO A 163 4.26 24.71 -5.61
N ALA A 164 2.97 24.82 -5.27
CA ALA A 164 1.91 24.10 -5.97
C ALA A 164 1.86 24.47 -7.46
N ARG A 165 1.86 23.45 -8.34
CA ARG A 165 1.67 23.58 -9.79
C ARG A 165 0.75 22.49 -10.32
N GLY A 166 0.02 22.80 -11.39
CA GLY A 166 -0.96 21.91 -11.99
C GLY A 166 -2.35 21.92 -11.30
N PRO A 167 -3.31 21.10 -11.78
CA PRO A 167 -4.67 21.06 -11.25
C PRO A 167 -4.75 20.51 -9.82
N ALA A 168 -5.56 21.16 -8.97
CA ALA A 168 -5.77 20.75 -7.57
C ALA A 168 -6.83 19.64 -7.40
N ASP A 169 -6.91 18.73 -8.37
CA ASP A 169 -7.98 17.74 -8.44
C ASP A 169 -7.83 16.61 -7.42
N PHE A 170 -6.61 16.29 -6.99
CA PHE A 170 -6.34 15.13 -6.15
C PHE A 170 -5.26 15.38 -5.09
N GLY A 171 -5.71 15.49 -3.84
CA GLY A 171 -4.85 15.54 -2.66
C GLY A 171 -3.67 16.53 -2.77
N TRP A 172 -2.47 16.00 -2.58
CA TRP A 172 -1.21 16.75 -2.52
C TRP A 172 -0.39 16.66 -3.82
N ASP A 173 -0.94 16.10 -4.89
CA ASP A 173 -0.25 15.97 -6.18
C ASP A 173 0.38 17.29 -6.69
N PRO A 174 -0.24 18.48 -6.52
CA PRO A 174 0.34 19.74 -6.98
C PRO A 174 1.65 20.15 -6.33
N VAL A 175 1.98 19.60 -5.16
CA VAL A 175 3.17 20.03 -4.40
C VAL A 175 4.29 19.00 -4.40
N PHE A 176 4.06 17.80 -4.95
CA PHE A 176 5.04 16.74 -4.97
C PHE A 176 5.66 16.60 -6.36
N GLN A 177 6.96 16.86 -6.46
CA GLN A 177 7.75 16.63 -7.67
C GLN A 177 8.60 15.37 -7.47
N PRO A 178 8.33 14.26 -8.19
CA PRO A 178 9.13 13.05 -8.09
C PRO A 178 10.55 13.26 -8.64
N ASP A 179 11.51 12.51 -8.11
CA ASP A 179 12.89 12.56 -8.60
C ASP A 179 12.99 12.12 -10.06
N GLY A 180 13.83 12.81 -10.84
CA GLY A 180 13.99 12.56 -12.28
C GLY A 180 12.98 13.29 -13.17
N PHE A 181 12.10 14.11 -12.61
CA PHE A 181 11.11 14.90 -13.36
C PHE A 181 11.08 16.36 -12.90
N ASP A 182 10.71 17.26 -13.82
CA ASP A 182 10.49 18.70 -13.54
C ASP A 182 9.01 19.05 -13.28
N GLN A 183 8.11 18.10 -13.57
CA GLN A 183 6.67 18.22 -13.37
C GLN A 183 6.26 17.73 -11.99
N THR A 184 5.25 18.35 -11.39
CA THR A 184 4.56 17.77 -10.21
C THR A 184 3.66 16.61 -10.65
N TYR A 185 3.22 15.77 -9.70
CA TYR A 185 2.24 14.73 -10.05
C TYR A 185 0.96 15.28 -10.68
N ALA A 186 0.54 16.49 -10.32
CA ALA A 186 -0.66 17.11 -10.91
C ALA A 186 -0.43 17.54 -12.37
N GLU A 187 0.80 17.91 -12.73
CA GLU A 187 1.17 18.30 -14.10
C GLU A 187 1.39 17.10 -15.02
N MET A 188 1.53 15.89 -14.47
CA MET A 188 1.82 14.67 -15.24
C MET A 188 0.55 14.06 -15.84
N PRO A 189 0.61 13.55 -17.08
CA PRO A 189 -0.43 12.68 -17.61
C PRO A 189 -0.62 11.44 -16.72
N LYS A 190 -1.88 11.05 -16.48
CA LYS A 190 -2.22 9.87 -15.64
C LYS A 190 -1.44 8.61 -16.05
N SER A 191 -1.27 8.36 -17.34
CA SER A 191 -0.54 7.19 -17.87
C SER A 191 0.94 7.17 -17.48
N VAL A 192 1.58 8.34 -17.39
CA VAL A 192 2.99 8.48 -16.97
C VAL A 192 3.09 8.36 -15.46
N LYS A 193 2.24 9.08 -14.71
CA LYS A 193 2.16 9.00 -13.24
C LYS A 193 2.00 7.55 -12.77
N ASN A 194 1.10 6.79 -13.41
CA ASN A 194 0.82 5.40 -13.02
C ASN A 194 2.02 4.47 -13.15
N GLN A 195 2.99 4.76 -14.03
CA GLN A 195 4.21 3.94 -14.21
C GLN A 195 5.25 4.17 -13.12
N ILE A 196 5.36 5.41 -12.63
CA ILE A 196 6.40 5.79 -11.66
C ILE A 196 5.90 5.88 -10.21
N SER A 197 4.58 6.00 -10.03
CA SER A 197 4.00 6.35 -8.74
C SER A 197 4.19 5.24 -7.70
N HIS A 198 4.24 5.67 -6.45
CA HIS A 198 4.18 4.84 -5.26
C HIS A 198 3.01 3.84 -5.29
N ARG A 199 1.81 4.25 -5.73
CA ARG A 199 0.67 3.35 -5.93
C ARG A 199 0.93 2.32 -7.04
N GLY A 200 1.42 2.75 -8.20
CA GLY A 200 1.78 1.85 -9.30
C GLY A 200 2.79 0.78 -8.90
N LYS A 201 3.84 1.18 -8.18
CA LYS A 201 4.86 0.28 -7.63
C LYS A 201 4.27 -0.72 -6.63
N ALA A 202 3.41 -0.27 -5.72
CA ALA A 202 2.78 -1.17 -4.76
C ALA A 202 1.85 -2.18 -5.45
N LEU A 203 1.05 -1.73 -6.43
CA LEU A 203 0.16 -2.60 -7.20
C LEU A 203 0.91 -3.58 -8.11
N ALA A 204 2.12 -3.25 -8.57
CA ALA A 204 2.96 -4.20 -9.29
C ALA A 204 3.34 -5.39 -8.41
N LEU A 205 3.68 -5.16 -7.14
CA LEU A 205 3.95 -6.22 -6.16
C LEU A 205 2.69 -7.06 -5.87
N VAL A 206 1.52 -6.42 -5.78
CA VAL A 206 0.24 -7.13 -5.65
C VAL A 206 0.02 -8.04 -6.86
N LYS A 207 0.24 -7.55 -8.09
CA LYS A 207 0.10 -8.37 -9.31
C LYS A 207 1.06 -9.56 -9.32
N GLU A 208 2.32 -9.34 -8.98
CA GLU A 208 3.33 -10.40 -8.91
C GLU A 208 2.92 -11.49 -7.92
N HIS A 209 2.43 -11.10 -6.74
CA HIS A 209 1.93 -12.03 -5.74
C HIS A 209 0.74 -12.85 -6.25
N PHE A 210 -0.25 -12.22 -6.88
CA PHE A 210 -1.41 -12.93 -7.42
C PHE A 210 -1.04 -13.88 -8.57
N ALA A 211 -0.09 -13.49 -9.42
CA ALA A 211 0.43 -14.34 -10.49
C ALA A 211 1.17 -15.56 -9.93
N ALA A 212 2.04 -15.35 -8.93
CA ALA A 212 2.81 -16.42 -8.29
C ALA A 212 1.93 -17.39 -7.48
N ALA A 213 0.96 -16.88 -6.74
CA ALA A 213 0.05 -17.68 -5.93
C ALA A 213 -1.04 -18.39 -6.76
N ASN A 214 -1.25 -17.96 -8.01
CA ASN A 214 -2.22 -18.52 -8.96
C ASN A 214 -3.62 -18.69 -8.31
N TYR A 215 -4.12 -17.60 -7.71
CA TYR A 215 -5.41 -17.63 -7.03
C TYR A 215 -6.55 -17.93 -8.00
N LYS A 216 -7.46 -18.84 -7.61
CA LYS A 216 -8.67 -19.17 -8.36
C LYS A 216 -9.88 -18.92 -7.47
N VAL A 217 -10.74 -17.99 -7.86
CA VAL A 217 -12.02 -17.78 -7.17
C VAL A 217 -12.88 -19.01 -7.40
N GLN A 218 -13.33 -19.63 -6.33
CA GLN A 218 -14.35 -20.67 -6.40
C GLN A 218 -15.66 -19.97 -6.74
N ASN A 219 -16.28 -20.32 -7.87
CA ASN A 219 -17.66 -19.93 -8.11
C ASN A 219 -18.50 -20.67 -7.07
N ASP A 220 -19.02 -19.96 -6.08
CA ASP A 220 -20.13 -20.47 -5.30
C ASP A 220 -21.29 -20.70 -6.27
N GLY A 221 -21.76 -21.94 -6.35
CA GLY A 221 -22.88 -22.32 -7.22
C GLY A 221 -24.23 -21.76 -6.74
N SER A 222 -24.27 -20.50 -6.36
CA SER A 222 -25.47 -19.77 -5.96
C SER A 222 -26.10 -19.17 -7.21
N ALA A 223 -27.10 -19.88 -7.74
CA ALA A 223 -28.04 -19.39 -8.76
C ALA A 223 -28.85 -18.19 -8.26
#